data_AF-A0A3D0PB92-F1
#
_entry.id   AF-A0A3D0PB92-F1
#
_cell.length_a   1.000
_cell.length_b   1.000
_cell.length_c   1.000
_cell.angle_alpha   90.00
_cell.angle_beta   90.00
_cell.angle_gamma   90.00
#
_symmetry.space_group_name_H-M   'P 1'
#
loop_
_entity.id
_entity.type
_entity.pdbx_description
1 polymer ?
#
loop_
_entity_poly.entity_id
_entity_poly.type
_entity_poly.pdbx_seq_one_letter_code
_entity_poly.pdbx_strand_id
1 'polypeptide(L)'
;MQGSALHSGQLDALLGELYREESSEFIQELSSQLLQSLQTSTKQITEQQPRWDASTAVLITYANTLQRDGERGLTTLKGVLNTHFSALDGVVHVLPFLKASSDGGFAVASHSELEPGFGEWTDLAALAEGRTVMADLVLNHVSASHPWVLQFLQRSEPGRSCILAPDPEAGWANVIRPRSTSLFTTLATDDGPRPVWSTFGPDQLDLDWSEPQVLLGFSELLGRLSRHGVSWLRLDAVGFVWKEEGTTCLHRPQAYTVVRILRQLLET
;
A
#
# COMPACT_ATOMS: atom_id res chain seq x y z
N MET A 1 27.83 9.38 -4.93
CA MET A 1 27.27 10.58 -5.61
C MET A 1 26.77 10.29 -7.03
N GLN A 2 27.47 9.52 -7.89
CA GLN A 2 26.98 9.24 -9.26
C GLN A 2 25.71 8.36 -9.32
N GLY A 3 25.51 7.41 -8.40
CA GLY A 3 24.31 6.57 -8.36
C GLY A 3 23.02 7.35 -8.01
N SER A 4 23.06 8.15 -6.94
CA SER A 4 21.89 8.92 -6.47
C SER A 4 21.33 9.90 -7.52
N ALA A 5 22.20 10.53 -8.34
CA ALA A 5 21.76 11.41 -9.41
C ALA A 5 21.07 10.65 -10.58
N LEU A 6 21.53 9.42 -10.88
CA LEU A 6 20.90 8.56 -11.89
C LEU A 6 19.54 8.03 -11.42
N HIS A 7 19.43 7.65 -10.14
CA HIS A 7 18.17 7.19 -9.56
C HIS A 7 17.12 8.30 -9.49
N SER A 8 17.52 9.53 -9.18
CA SER A 8 16.64 10.71 -9.20
C SER A 8 16.11 11.00 -10.61
N GLY A 9 16.97 11.00 -11.63
CA GLY A 9 16.53 11.28 -13.01
C GLY A 9 15.57 10.24 -13.58
N GLN A 10 15.71 8.97 -13.19
CA GLN A 10 14.75 7.93 -13.57
C GLN A 10 13.40 8.08 -12.86
N LEU A 11 13.41 8.47 -11.57
CA LEU A 11 12.18 8.73 -10.83
C LEU A 11 11.41 9.92 -11.43
N ASP A 12 12.09 11.02 -11.75
CA ASP A 12 11.49 12.20 -12.37
C ASP A 12 10.79 11.85 -13.69
N ALA A 13 11.44 11.04 -14.54
CA ALA A 13 10.86 10.60 -15.81
C ALA A 13 9.58 9.76 -15.62
N LEU A 14 9.56 8.88 -14.60
CA LEU A 14 8.38 8.07 -14.27
C LEU A 14 7.24 8.91 -13.70
N LEU A 15 7.56 9.88 -12.84
CA LEU A 15 6.58 10.80 -12.27
C LEU A 15 5.97 11.69 -13.35
N GLY A 16 6.77 12.21 -14.29
CA GLY A 16 6.27 12.96 -15.44
C GLY A 16 5.42 12.12 -16.40
N GLU A 17 5.66 10.79 -16.47
CA GLU A 17 4.80 9.87 -17.24
C GLU A 17 3.42 9.69 -16.59
N LEU A 18 3.36 9.66 -15.25
CA LEU A 18 2.14 9.46 -14.46
C LEU A 18 1.32 10.76 -14.32
N TYR A 19 1.98 11.87 -14.00
CA TYR A 19 1.38 13.19 -13.74
C TYR A 19 1.66 14.15 -14.89
N ARG A 20 1.16 13.82 -16.09
CA ARG A 20 1.55 14.47 -17.36
C ARG A 20 1.18 15.95 -17.48
N GLU A 21 0.19 16.38 -16.73
CA GLU A 21 -0.31 17.77 -16.73
C GLU A 21 0.51 18.68 -15.80
N GLU A 22 1.40 18.11 -14.98
CA GLU A 22 2.19 18.85 -13.99
C GLU A 22 3.49 19.43 -14.58
N SER A 23 3.97 20.52 -13.99
CA SER A 23 5.21 21.17 -14.44
C SER A 23 6.46 20.35 -14.05
N SER A 24 7.56 20.55 -14.79
CA SER A 24 8.82 19.88 -14.45
C SER A 24 9.33 20.28 -13.06
N GLU A 25 9.10 21.52 -12.61
CA GLU A 25 9.44 21.95 -11.25
C GLU A 25 8.62 21.19 -10.20
N PHE A 26 7.32 20.99 -10.43
CA PHE A 26 6.47 20.19 -9.54
C PHE A 26 6.98 18.75 -9.44
N ILE A 27 7.31 18.13 -10.58
CA ILE A 27 7.82 16.75 -10.61
C ILE A 27 9.13 16.61 -9.81
N GLN A 28 10.06 17.55 -9.96
CA GLN A 28 11.33 17.54 -9.22
C GLN A 28 11.12 17.72 -7.71
N GLU A 29 10.18 18.58 -7.33
CA GLU A 29 9.81 18.78 -5.92
C GLU A 29 9.18 17.50 -5.34
N LEU A 30 8.21 16.90 -6.03
CA LEU A 30 7.59 15.65 -5.63
C LEU A 30 8.61 14.51 -5.50
N SER A 31 9.50 14.37 -6.48
CA SER A 31 10.61 13.41 -6.45
C SER A 31 11.49 13.59 -5.21
N SER A 32 11.85 14.84 -4.89
CA SER A 32 12.65 15.17 -3.72
C SER A 32 11.94 14.80 -2.42
N GLN A 33 10.65 15.11 -2.29
CA GLN A 33 9.83 14.76 -1.13
C GLN A 33 9.73 13.23 -0.93
N LEU A 34 9.49 12.49 -2.02
CA LEU A 34 9.41 11.03 -1.98
C LEU A 34 10.73 10.42 -1.49
N LEU A 35 11.86 10.87 -2.05
CA LEU A 35 13.17 10.38 -1.64
C LEU A 35 13.50 10.74 -0.18
N GLN A 36 13.14 11.94 0.28
CA GLN A 36 13.35 12.35 1.66
C GLN A 36 12.54 11.50 2.66
N SER A 37 11.29 11.16 2.31
CA SER A 37 10.43 10.30 3.15
C SER A 37 11.04 8.90 3.38
N LEU A 38 11.82 8.41 2.42
CA LEU A 38 12.48 7.10 2.45
C LEU A 38 13.84 7.15 3.14
N GLN A 39 14.63 8.21 2.95
CA GLN A 39 15.95 8.38 3.58
C GLN A 39 15.87 8.49 5.11
N THR A 40 14.80 9.08 5.64
CA THR A 40 14.53 9.08 7.09
C THR A 40 14.13 7.70 7.62
N SER A 41 13.93 6.74 6.72
CA SER A 41 13.27 5.46 6.99
C SER A 41 14.08 4.21 6.73
N THR A 42 15.10 4.26 5.89
CA THR A 42 15.85 3.05 5.53
C THR A 42 17.01 2.80 6.49
N LYS A 43 16.97 1.66 7.18
CA LYS A 43 18.21 0.93 7.48
C LYS A 43 18.81 0.61 6.11
N GLN A 44 20.07 0.96 5.86
CA GLN A 44 20.74 0.56 4.63
C GLN A 44 20.55 -0.96 4.47
N ILE A 45 19.82 -1.39 3.43
CA ILE A 45 19.78 -2.79 3.02
C ILE A 45 21.16 -3.05 2.44
N THR A 46 22.12 -3.35 3.32
CA THR A 46 23.55 -3.42 2.99
C THR A 46 23.94 -4.67 2.22
N GLU A 47 23.05 -5.66 2.15
CA GLU A 47 23.31 -6.92 1.44
C GLU A 47 22.22 -7.16 0.41
N GLN A 48 22.62 -7.37 -0.84
CA GLN A 48 21.73 -7.87 -1.88
C GLN A 48 21.23 -9.24 -1.44
N GLN A 49 20.00 -9.28 -0.93
CA GLN A 49 19.30 -10.53 -0.65
C GLN A 49 19.28 -11.34 -1.96
N PRO A 50 19.58 -12.65 -1.92
CA PRO A 50 19.50 -13.49 -3.11
C PRO A 50 18.09 -13.38 -3.69
N ARG A 51 17.99 -13.21 -5.01
CA ARG A 51 16.69 -13.25 -5.68
C ARG A 51 16.08 -14.64 -5.46
N TRP A 52 14.77 -14.68 -5.31
CA TRP A 52 14.04 -15.93 -5.24
C TRP A 52 14.21 -16.72 -6.53
N ASP A 53 14.10 -18.03 -6.40
CA ASP A 53 14.15 -18.99 -7.49
C ASP A 53 13.10 -20.10 -7.28
N ALA A 54 13.15 -21.14 -8.11
CA ALA A 54 12.20 -22.24 -8.06
C ALA A 54 12.27 -23.08 -6.76
N SER A 55 13.29 -22.89 -5.91
CA SER A 55 13.43 -23.55 -4.61
C SER A 55 12.84 -22.76 -3.44
N THR A 56 12.44 -21.51 -3.67
CA THR A 56 11.92 -20.63 -2.61
C THR A 56 10.51 -21.03 -2.20
N ALA A 57 10.32 -21.34 -0.93
CA ALA A 57 9.00 -21.58 -0.33
C ALA A 57 8.55 -20.37 0.49
N VAL A 58 7.26 -20.02 0.39
CA VAL A 58 6.65 -18.92 1.15
C VAL A 58 5.59 -19.49 2.08
N LEU A 59 5.76 -19.26 3.39
CA LEU A 59 4.73 -19.56 4.39
C LEU A 59 3.79 -18.36 4.49
N ILE A 60 2.48 -18.56 4.27
CA ILE A 60 1.46 -17.51 4.35
C ILE A 60 0.60 -17.73 5.60
N THR A 61 0.47 -16.73 6.46
CA THR A 61 -0.35 -16.82 7.68
C THR A 61 -0.80 -15.45 8.17
N TYR A 62 -1.93 -15.39 8.88
CA TYR A 62 -2.25 -14.24 9.72
C TYR A 62 -1.37 -14.22 10.97
N ALA A 63 -1.12 -13.02 11.50
CA ALA A 63 -0.40 -12.83 12.76
C ALA A 63 -1.10 -13.47 13.96
N ASN A 64 -2.42 -13.66 13.90
CA ASN A 64 -3.24 -14.24 14.97
C ASN A 64 -3.81 -15.64 14.65
N THR A 65 -3.31 -16.32 13.60
CA THR A 65 -3.71 -17.72 13.33
C THR A 65 -3.42 -18.60 14.55
N LEU A 66 -2.29 -18.34 15.21
CA LEU A 66 -1.86 -19.02 16.43
C LEU A 66 -1.78 -17.99 17.55
N GLN A 67 -2.36 -18.32 18.69
CA GLN A 67 -2.49 -17.40 19.82
C GLN A 67 -2.04 -18.09 21.11
N ARG A 68 -1.44 -17.32 22.00
CA ARG A 68 -1.16 -17.71 23.38
C ARG A 68 -1.73 -16.64 24.30
N ASP A 69 -2.38 -17.06 25.37
CA ASP A 69 -3.00 -16.15 26.32
C ASP A 69 -1.98 -15.13 26.86
N GLY A 70 -2.32 -13.85 26.73
CA GLY A 70 -1.48 -12.73 27.20
C GLY A 70 -0.34 -12.33 26.26
N GLU A 71 -0.18 -12.96 25.10
CA GLU A 71 0.81 -12.59 24.09
C GLU A 71 0.18 -11.92 22.85
N ARG A 72 0.96 -11.04 22.21
CA ARG A 72 0.58 -10.42 20.93
C ARG A 72 0.81 -11.41 19.78
N GLY A 73 0.02 -11.30 18.72
CA GLY A 73 0.03 -12.24 17.59
C GLY A 73 1.42 -12.42 16.96
N LEU A 74 2.11 -11.33 16.62
CA LEU A 74 3.44 -11.39 16.00
C LEU A 74 4.49 -12.03 16.92
N THR A 75 4.42 -11.80 18.23
CA THR A 75 5.29 -12.42 19.23
C THR A 75 5.08 -13.93 19.29
N THR A 76 3.82 -14.36 19.39
CA THR A 76 3.47 -15.79 19.38
C THR A 76 3.88 -16.45 18.07
N LEU A 77 3.62 -15.80 16.93
CA LEU A 77 4.01 -16.29 15.61
C LEU A 77 5.53 -16.49 15.52
N LYS A 78 6.34 -15.50 15.92
CA LYS A 78 7.81 -15.63 15.94
C LYS A 78 8.24 -16.85 16.76
N GLY A 79 7.68 -17.01 17.96
CA GLY A 79 8.00 -18.14 18.84
C GLY A 79 7.68 -19.49 18.22
N VAL A 80 6.52 -19.62 17.58
CA VAL A 80 6.11 -20.85 16.88
C VAL A 80 7.02 -21.14 15.69
N LEU A 81 7.32 -20.13 14.86
CA LEU A 81 8.17 -20.32 13.68
C LEU A 81 9.57 -20.81 14.08
N ASN A 82 10.19 -20.14 15.06
CA ASN A 82 11.51 -20.50 15.57
C ASN A 82 11.56 -21.94 16.13
N THR A 83 10.46 -22.40 16.75
CA THR A 83 10.44 -23.67 17.48
C THR A 83 10.01 -24.84 16.61
N HIS A 84 9.04 -24.63 15.72
CA HIS A 84 8.32 -25.70 15.03
C HIS A 84 8.47 -25.66 13.51
N PHE A 85 8.86 -24.52 12.92
CA PHE A 85 8.87 -24.33 11.48
C PHE A 85 10.19 -23.74 10.94
N SER A 86 11.30 -23.87 11.67
CA SER A 86 12.61 -23.31 11.28
C SER A 86 13.16 -23.78 9.93
N ALA A 87 12.61 -24.87 9.37
CA ALA A 87 12.96 -25.37 8.04
C ALA A 87 12.14 -24.72 6.91
N LEU A 88 11.04 -24.03 7.24
CA LEU A 88 10.05 -23.48 6.29
C LEU A 88 9.81 -21.98 6.49
N ASP A 89 10.50 -21.33 7.43
CA ASP A 89 10.28 -19.94 7.82
C ASP A 89 11.24 -18.95 7.14
N GLY A 90 11.98 -19.39 6.11
CA GLY A 90 12.90 -18.54 5.36
C GLY A 90 12.22 -17.35 4.68
N VAL A 91 10.98 -17.54 4.20
CA VAL A 91 10.10 -16.45 3.73
C VAL A 91 8.72 -16.61 4.37
N VAL A 92 8.27 -15.58 5.08
CA VAL A 92 6.96 -15.54 5.73
C VAL A 92 6.17 -14.35 5.21
N HIS A 93 5.06 -14.62 4.54
CA HIS A 93 4.04 -13.63 4.21
C HIS A 93 3.06 -13.53 5.37
N VAL A 94 3.17 -12.42 6.10
CA VAL A 94 2.19 -12.05 7.11
C VAL A 94 1.05 -11.33 6.41
N LEU A 95 -0.11 -11.96 6.39
CA LEU A 95 -1.35 -11.37 5.86
C LEU A 95 -1.68 -10.06 6.61
N PRO A 96 -2.54 -9.17 6.05
CA PRO A 96 -2.58 -7.77 6.44
C PRO A 96 -2.65 -7.57 7.96
N PHE A 97 -1.66 -6.83 8.47
CA PHE A 97 -1.46 -6.61 9.90
C PHE A 97 -1.65 -5.16 10.33
N LEU A 98 -1.82 -4.25 9.36
CA LEU A 98 -2.19 -2.87 9.62
C LEU A 98 -3.60 -2.82 10.20
N LYS A 99 -3.86 -1.78 11.00
CA LYS A 99 -5.19 -1.53 11.55
C LYS A 99 -6.20 -1.41 10.41
N ALA A 100 -7.31 -2.13 10.54
CA ALA A 100 -8.31 -2.35 9.51
C ALA A 100 -9.71 -2.46 10.12
N SER A 101 -10.74 -2.28 9.29
CA SER A 101 -12.14 -2.38 9.71
C SER A 101 -12.77 -3.73 9.35
N SER A 102 -12.41 -4.32 8.21
CA SER A 102 -13.05 -5.54 7.69
C SER A 102 -12.18 -6.28 6.65
N ASP A 103 -12.79 -7.24 5.94
CA ASP A 103 -12.20 -8.07 4.87
C ASP A 103 -10.88 -8.75 5.28
N GLY A 104 -10.80 -9.26 6.52
CA GLY A 104 -9.60 -9.94 7.01
C GLY A 104 -8.35 -9.05 6.99
N GLY A 105 -8.51 -7.74 7.18
CA GLY A 105 -7.41 -6.77 7.21
C GLY A 105 -7.19 -6.02 5.89
N PHE A 106 -7.91 -6.35 4.82
CA PHE A 106 -7.79 -5.67 3.53
C PHE A 106 -8.56 -4.33 3.46
N ALA A 107 -9.46 -4.03 4.40
CA ALA A 107 -10.00 -2.67 4.54
C ALA A 107 -9.13 -1.86 5.52
N VAL A 108 -7.97 -1.34 5.05
CA VAL A 108 -6.97 -0.67 5.89
C VAL A 108 -7.47 0.68 6.42
N ALA A 109 -7.55 0.81 7.74
CA ALA A 109 -8.01 2.00 8.45
C ALA A 109 -6.86 2.92 8.88
N SER A 110 -5.62 2.42 8.96
CA SER A 110 -4.44 3.25 9.21
C SER A 110 -3.19 2.65 8.59
N HIS A 111 -2.42 3.48 7.86
CA HIS A 111 -1.09 3.10 7.39
C HIS A 111 0.00 3.24 8.47
N SER A 112 -0.31 3.82 9.64
CA SER A 112 0.66 4.08 10.72
C SER A 112 0.56 3.17 11.93
N GLU A 113 -0.55 2.45 12.06
CA GLU A 113 -0.83 1.59 13.21
C GLU A 113 -0.98 0.14 12.74
N LEU A 114 -0.47 -0.79 13.55
CA LEU A 114 -0.86 -2.20 13.44
C LEU A 114 -2.19 -2.44 14.14
N GLU A 115 -2.83 -3.55 13.82
CA GLU A 115 -3.91 -4.09 14.64
C GLU A 115 -3.42 -4.29 16.08
N PRO A 116 -4.10 -3.74 17.11
CA PRO A 116 -3.62 -3.82 18.48
C PRO A 116 -3.37 -5.27 18.94
N GLY A 117 -4.18 -6.23 18.49
CA GLY A 117 -3.99 -7.64 18.82
C GLY A 117 -2.71 -8.27 18.24
N PHE A 118 -2.17 -7.71 17.15
CA PHE A 118 -1.02 -8.28 16.46
C PHE A 118 0.31 -7.82 17.06
N GLY A 119 0.35 -6.61 17.63
CA GLY A 119 1.51 -6.06 18.31
C GLY A 119 1.89 -4.69 17.77
N GLU A 120 3.15 -4.32 17.97
CA GLU A 120 3.72 -3.04 17.55
C GLU A 120 4.75 -3.25 16.43
N TRP A 121 5.20 -2.16 15.82
CA TRP A 121 6.20 -2.20 14.75
C TRP A 121 7.52 -2.88 15.17
N THR A 122 7.85 -2.83 16.47
CA THR A 122 8.99 -3.56 17.04
C THR A 122 8.80 -5.06 17.03
N ASP A 123 7.57 -5.57 17.17
CA ASP A 123 7.27 -7.00 17.09
C ASP A 123 7.41 -7.50 15.64
N LEU A 124 7.01 -6.69 14.66
CA LEU A 124 7.23 -6.98 13.24
C LEU A 124 8.72 -7.03 12.91
N ALA A 125 9.50 -6.05 13.40
CA ALA A 125 10.95 -6.04 13.23
C ALA A 125 11.60 -7.26 13.89
N ALA A 126 11.13 -7.66 15.08
CA ALA A 126 11.60 -8.86 15.76
C ALA A 126 11.23 -10.14 15.00
N LEU A 127 10.07 -10.20 14.34
CA LEU A 127 9.68 -11.30 13.47
C LEU A 127 10.58 -11.37 12.22
N ALA A 128 11.07 -10.25 11.70
CA ALA A 128 11.95 -10.22 10.54
C ALA A 128 13.39 -10.70 10.84
N GLU A 129 13.78 -10.85 12.11
CA GLU A 129 15.11 -11.35 12.48
C GLU A 129 15.34 -12.77 11.95
N GLY A 130 16.28 -12.92 11.02
CA GLY A 130 16.69 -14.21 10.46
C GLY A 130 15.80 -14.74 9.33
N ARG A 131 14.85 -13.96 8.82
CA ARG A 131 13.96 -14.38 7.73
C ARG A 131 13.53 -13.22 6.83
N THR A 132 13.03 -13.56 5.64
CA THR A 132 12.37 -12.58 4.77
C THR A 132 10.91 -12.45 5.19
N VAL A 133 10.49 -11.24 5.56
CA VAL A 133 9.07 -10.93 5.77
C VAL A 133 8.47 -10.30 4.52
N MET A 134 7.35 -10.86 4.08
CA MET A 134 6.49 -10.34 3.03
C MET A 134 5.25 -9.71 3.66
N ALA A 135 4.90 -8.51 3.23
CA ALA A 135 3.70 -7.80 3.66
C ALA A 135 2.77 -7.50 2.48
N ASP A 136 1.48 -7.40 2.75
CA ASP A 136 0.52 -6.81 1.83
C ASP A 136 0.67 -5.28 1.77
N LEU A 137 0.85 -4.76 0.57
CA LEU A 137 0.64 -3.35 0.27
C LEU A 137 -0.75 -3.21 -0.33
N VAL A 138 -1.74 -2.88 0.50
CA VAL A 138 -3.13 -2.64 0.06
C VAL A 138 -3.22 -1.25 -0.53
N LEU A 139 -2.92 -1.15 -1.83
CA LEU A 139 -2.68 0.15 -2.46
C LEU A 139 -3.86 0.70 -3.27
N ASN A 140 -4.86 -0.12 -3.59
CA ASN A 140 -5.99 0.33 -4.39
C ASN A 140 -7.02 1.13 -3.60
N HIS A 141 -7.23 0.78 -2.33
CA HIS A 141 -8.35 1.24 -1.53
C HIS A 141 -7.98 1.34 -0.05
N VAL A 142 -8.78 2.09 0.70
CA VAL A 142 -8.70 2.20 2.16
C VAL A 142 -10.08 1.94 2.79
N SER A 143 -10.09 1.66 4.09
CA SER A 143 -11.30 1.58 4.91
C SER A 143 -12.13 2.86 4.80
N ALA A 144 -13.45 2.77 4.88
CA ALA A 144 -14.32 3.94 5.04
C ALA A 144 -14.04 4.72 6.34
N SER A 145 -13.33 4.12 7.30
CA SER A 145 -12.88 4.75 8.55
C SER A 145 -11.49 5.40 8.48
N HIS A 146 -10.80 5.31 7.32
CA HIS A 146 -9.44 5.84 7.16
C HIS A 146 -9.41 7.38 7.29
N PRO A 147 -8.35 8.00 7.86
CA PRO A 147 -8.24 9.45 8.02
C PRO A 147 -8.47 10.25 6.73
N TRP A 148 -7.99 9.76 5.58
CA TRP A 148 -8.26 10.41 4.29
C TRP A 148 -9.75 10.42 3.92
N VAL A 149 -10.52 9.39 4.30
CA VAL A 149 -11.98 9.39 4.08
C VAL A 149 -12.63 10.41 4.99
N LEU A 150 -12.26 10.47 6.28
CA LEU A 150 -12.79 11.47 7.20
C LEU A 150 -12.50 12.91 6.72
N GLN A 151 -11.29 13.13 6.21
CA GLN A 151 -10.88 14.38 5.58
C GLN A 151 -11.66 14.67 4.28
N PHE A 152 -11.96 13.65 3.47
CA PHE A 152 -12.83 13.77 2.31
C PHE A 152 -14.25 14.22 2.69
N LEU A 153 -14.82 13.67 3.77
CA LEU A 153 -16.13 14.07 4.31
C LEU A 153 -16.13 15.55 4.70
N GLN A 154 -15.05 16.01 5.33
CA GLN A 154 -14.87 17.39 5.83
C GLN A 154 -14.30 18.35 4.79
N ARG A 155 -14.01 17.89 3.58
CA ARG A 155 -13.38 18.65 2.50
C ARG A 155 -12.03 19.27 2.89
N SER A 156 -11.29 18.61 3.78
CA SER A 156 -9.99 19.06 4.29
C SER A 156 -8.82 18.35 3.60
N GLU A 157 -7.72 19.06 3.37
CA GLU A 157 -6.48 18.47 2.86
C GLU A 157 -5.77 17.57 3.90
N PRO A 158 -4.98 16.57 3.48
CA PRO A 158 -4.79 16.13 2.09
C PRO A 158 -5.92 15.20 1.58
N GLY A 159 -6.76 14.64 2.46
CA GLY A 159 -7.71 13.60 2.08
C GLY A 159 -8.86 14.05 1.18
N ARG A 160 -9.05 15.36 0.97
CA ARG A 160 -10.09 15.92 0.08
C ARG A 160 -10.05 15.34 -1.34
N SER A 161 -8.86 15.07 -1.88
CA SER A 161 -8.64 14.53 -3.23
C SER A 161 -8.13 13.08 -3.24
N CYS A 162 -7.72 12.52 -2.10
CA CYS A 162 -7.20 11.15 -2.06
C CYS A 162 -8.25 10.05 -2.35
N ILE A 163 -9.54 10.33 -2.21
CA ILE A 163 -10.63 9.37 -2.45
C ILE A 163 -11.21 9.61 -3.84
N LEU A 164 -11.25 8.54 -4.65
CA LEU A 164 -11.73 8.61 -6.02
C LEU A 164 -13.25 8.83 -6.06
N ALA A 165 -13.68 9.94 -6.65
CA ALA A 165 -15.09 10.34 -6.72
C ALA A 165 -15.50 10.87 -8.11
N PRO A 166 -15.41 10.05 -9.18
CA PRO A 166 -15.80 10.46 -10.52
C PRO A 166 -17.32 10.56 -10.66
N ASP A 167 -17.77 11.18 -11.74
CA ASP A 167 -19.20 11.24 -12.09
C ASP A 167 -19.77 9.83 -12.27
N PRO A 168 -20.77 9.39 -11.47
CA PRO A 168 -21.35 8.05 -11.59
C PRO A 168 -22.11 7.82 -12.90
N GLU A 169 -22.51 8.87 -13.61
CA GLU A 169 -23.27 8.79 -14.85
C GLU A 169 -22.36 8.74 -16.11
N ALA A 170 -21.04 8.78 -15.92
CA ALA A 170 -20.09 8.61 -17.02
C ALA A 170 -20.07 7.18 -17.59
N GLY A 171 -19.30 6.97 -18.66
CA GLY A 171 -19.16 5.70 -19.37
C GLY A 171 -18.44 4.58 -18.60
N TRP A 172 -19.05 4.03 -17.54
CA TRP A 172 -18.49 2.94 -16.70
C TRP A 172 -18.96 1.53 -17.08
N ALA A 173 -19.69 1.38 -18.18
CA ALA A 173 -20.30 0.10 -18.57
C ALA A 173 -19.29 -1.05 -18.80
N ASN A 174 -18.05 -0.73 -19.16
CA ASN A 174 -17.01 -1.71 -19.50
C ASN A 174 -16.15 -2.16 -18.30
N VAL A 175 -16.36 -1.58 -17.11
CA VAL A 175 -15.54 -1.82 -15.92
C VAL A 175 -15.58 -3.30 -15.52
N ILE A 176 -14.41 -3.90 -15.30
CA ILE A 176 -14.31 -5.25 -14.74
C ILE A 176 -14.61 -5.19 -13.24
N ARG A 177 -15.54 -6.02 -12.79
CA ARG A 177 -16.02 -6.03 -11.40
C ARG A 177 -15.65 -7.34 -10.70
N PRO A 178 -14.73 -7.31 -9.72
CA PRO A 178 -14.39 -8.49 -8.91
C PRO A 178 -15.54 -8.94 -8.00
N ARG A 179 -16.43 -8.01 -7.64
CA ARG A 179 -17.59 -8.21 -6.77
C ARG A 179 -18.87 -7.74 -7.47
N SER A 180 -20.01 -8.32 -7.10
CA SER A 180 -21.33 -7.91 -7.59
C SER A 180 -21.87 -6.65 -6.89
N THR A 181 -21.20 -6.17 -5.85
CA THR A 181 -21.53 -4.93 -5.11
C THR A 181 -21.44 -3.71 -5.99
N SER A 182 -22.27 -2.68 -5.74
CA SER A 182 -22.25 -1.40 -6.46
C SER A 182 -20.83 -0.85 -6.64
N LEU A 183 -20.55 -0.28 -7.82
CA LEU A 183 -19.29 0.43 -8.10
C LEU A 183 -19.15 1.72 -7.30
N PHE A 184 -20.28 2.29 -6.89
CA PHE A 184 -20.33 3.54 -6.14
C PHE A 184 -20.97 3.35 -4.77
N THR A 185 -20.35 3.98 -3.78
CA THR A 185 -20.86 4.15 -2.43
C THR A 185 -21.11 5.64 -2.21
N THR A 186 -22.28 6.02 -1.70
CA THR A 186 -22.57 7.43 -1.43
C THR A 186 -22.18 7.79 -0.01
N LEU A 187 -21.26 8.74 0.14
CA LEU A 187 -20.88 9.32 1.42
C LEU A 187 -21.61 10.64 1.66
N ALA A 188 -21.99 10.91 2.90
CA ALA A 188 -22.50 12.22 3.30
C ALA A 188 -21.33 13.14 3.64
N THR A 189 -21.04 14.12 2.78
CA THR A 189 -19.99 15.13 3.02
C THR A 189 -20.62 16.46 3.46
N ASP A 190 -19.81 17.37 4.00
CA ASP A 190 -20.27 18.67 4.52
C ASP A 190 -20.97 19.53 3.45
N ASP A 191 -20.66 19.30 2.18
CA ASP A 191 -21.24 19.98 1.01
C ASP A 191 -22.30 19.15 0.26
N GLY A 192 -22.74 18.02 0.83
CA GLY A 192 -23.81 17.18 0.29
C GLY A 192 -23.42 15.72 0.07
N PRO A 193 -24.32 14.87 -0.42
CA PRO A 193 -23.98 13.49 -0.75
C PRO A 193 -23.01 13.44 -1.94
N ARG A 194 -21.94 12.63 -1.81
CA ARG A 194 -20.96 12.40 -2.88
C ARG A 194 -20.82 10.91 -3.17
N PRO A 195 -21.02 10.47 -4.43
CA PRO A 195 -20.67 9.12 -4.86
C PRO A 195 -19.15 8.98 -4.90
N VAL A 196 -18.62 7.93 -4.29
CA VAL A 196 -17.20 7.56 -4.35
C VAL A 196 -17.06 6.15 -4.88
N TRP A 197 -15.94 5.89 -5.54
CA TRP A 197 -15.66 4.58 -6.14
C TRP A 197 -15.32 3.54 -5.08
N SER A 198 -15.90 2.35 -5.20
CA SER A 198 -15.77 1.27 -4.22
C SER A 198 -15.76 -0.10 -4.91
N THR A 199 -14.63 -0.47 -5.52
CA THR A 199 -14.48 -1.66 -6.37
C THR A 199 -14.85 -2.96 -5.64
N PHE A 200 -14.52 -3.05 -4.35
CA PHE A 200 -14.64 -4.27 -3.55
C PHE A 200 -15.79 -4.25 -2.54
N GLY A 201 -16.38 -3.08 -2.29
CA GLY A 201 -17.52 -2.93 -1.38
C GLY A 201 -17.49 -1.61 -0.63
N PRO A 202 -18.57 -1.28 0.10
CA PRO A 202 -18.76 0.06 0.68
C PRO A 202 -17.79 0.44 1.80
N ASP A 203 -17.10 -0.53 2.40
CA ASP A 203 -16.04 -0.28 3.38
C ASP A 203 -14.65 -0.18 2.73
N GLN A 204 -14.52 -0.43 1.43
CA GLN A 204 -13.26 -0.37 0.67
C GLN A 204 -13.38 0.71 -0.40
N LEU A 205 -12.97 1.92 -0.05
CA LEU A 205 -13.06 3.10 -0.90
C LEU A 205 -11.78 3.27 -1.70
N ASP A 206 -11.90 3.29 -3.02
CA ASP A 206 -10.76 3.36 -3.92
C ASP A 206 -10.04 4.71 -3.82
N LEU A 207 -8.71 4.65 -3.84
CA LEU A 207 -7.85 5.82 -3.84
C LEU A 207 -7.71 6.39 -5.26
N ASP A 208 -7.51 7.70 -5.32
CA ASP A 208 -7.21 8.42 -6.54
C ASP A 208 -5.69 8.53 -6.75
N TRP A 209 -5.11 7.59 -7.50
CA TRP A 209 -3.67 7.60 -7.79
C TRP A 209 -3.24 8.71 -8.76
N SER A 210 -4.18 9.44 -9.36
CA SER A 210 -3.85 10.66 -10.11
C SER A 210 -3.46 11.82 -9.17
N GLU A 211 -3.77 11.69 -7.88
CA GLU A 211 -3.42 12.66 -6.87
C GLU A 211 -2.05 12.35 -6.23
N PRO A 212 -1.05 13.24 -6.34
CA PRO A 212 0.31 13.02 -5.82
C PRO A 212 0.40 12.73 -4.32
N GLN A 213 -0.58 13.23 -3.54
CA GLN A 213 -0.66 12.98 -2.09
C GLN A 213 -0.84 11.51 -1.74
N VAL A 214 -1.48 10.72 -2.61
CA VAL A 214 -1.61 9.27 -2.42
C VAL A 214 -0.23 8.63 -2.51
N LEU A 215 0.56 8.96 -3.53
CA LEU A 215 1.91 8.41 -3.70
C LEU A 215 2.84 8.78 -2.52
N LEU A 216 2.75 10.02 -2.02
CA LEU A 216 3.49 10.45 -0.82
C LEU A 216 3.09 9.65 0.43
N GLY A 217 1.79 9.42 0.66
CA GLY A 217 1.34 8.59 1.78
C GLY A 217 1.84 7.14 1.68
N PHE A 218 1.88 6.58 0.47
CA PHE A 218 2.43 5.25 0.25
C PHE A 218 3.96 5.20 0.36
N SER A 219 4.70 6.27 0.02
CA SER A 219 6.16 6.30 0.23
C SER A 219 6.51 6.30 1.72
N GLU A 220 5.73 6.99 2.56
CA GLU A 220 5.88 6.91 4.02
C GLU A 220 5.62 5.50 4.55
N LEU A 221 4.56 4.83 4.07
CA LEU A 221 4.26 3.45 4.44
C LEU A 221 5.38 2.50 4.01
N LEU A 222 5.87 2.62 2.76
CA LEU A 222 7.00 1.83 2.27
C LEU A 222 8.25 2.02 3.14
N GLY A 223 8.56 3.26 3.49
CA GLY A 223 9.64 3.59 4.41
C GLY A 223 9.45 2.92 5.77
N ARG A 224 8.23 2.98 6.34
CA ARG A 224 7.91 2.33 7.60
C ARG A 224 8.06 0.81 7.54
N LEU A 225 7.48 0.16 6.53
CA LEU A 225 7.59 -1.29 6.31
C LEU A 225 9.06 -1.72 6.20
N SER A 226 9.84 -1.04 5.36
CA SER A 226 11.27 -1.30 5.16
C SER A 226 12.07 -1.14 6.46
N ARG A 227 11.83 -0.06 7.23
CA ARG A 227 12.47 0.19 8.54
C ARG A 227 12.26 -0.97 9.51
N HIS A 228 11.08 -1.61 9.44
CA HIS A 228 10.67 -2.70 10.31
C HIS A 228 10.87 -4.10 9.68
N GLY A 229 11.76 -4.21 8.69
CA GLY A 229 12.27 -5.50 8.22
C GLY A 229 11.41 -6.20 7.16
N VAL A 230 10.41 -5.52 6.60
CA VAL A 230 9.69 -6.03 5.42
C VAL A 230 10.59 -5.88 4.21
N SER A 231 10.83 -7.00 3.53
CA SER A 231 11.72 -7.06 2.36
C SER A 231 10.94 -7.38 1.09
N TRP A 232 9.77 -8.02 1.20
CA TRP A 232 8.93 -8.40 0.07
C TRP A 232 7.55 -7.76 0.21
N LEU A 233 6.95 -7.39 -0.91
CA LEU A 233 5.63 -6.76 -0.94
C LEU A 233 4.70 -7.50 -1.89
N ARG A 234 3.51 -7.85 -1.41
CA ARG A 234 2.37 -8.23 -2.23
C ARG A 234 1.61 -6.97 -2.62
N LEU A 235 1.60 -6.60 -3.90
CA LEU A 235 0.85 -5.46 -4.38
C LEU A 235 -0.62 -5.86 -4.57
N ASP A 236 -1.45 -5.62 -3.55
CA ASP A 236 -2.85 -6.01 -3.57
C ASP A 236 -3.67 -5.12 -4.51
N ALA A 237 -4.52 -5.76 -5.33
CA ALA A 237 -5.39 -5.08 -6.28
C ALA A 237 -4.69 -4.05 -7.20
N VAL A 238 -3.38 -4.20 -7.44
CA VAL A 238 -2.58 -3.23 -8.21
C VAL A 238 -3.10 -2.95 -9.62
N GLY A 239 -3.80 -3.92 -10.23
CA GLY A 239 -4.41 -3.74 -11.55
C GLY A 239 -5.53 -2.69 -11.57
N PHE A 240 -6.14 -2.36 -10.43
CA PHE A 240 -7.29 -1.46 -10.30
C PHE A 240 -6.93 -0.03 -9.91
N VAL A 241 -5.66 0.28 -9.65
CA VAL A 241 -5.23 1.57 -9.07
C VAL A 241 -5.61 2.77 -9.95
N TRP A 242 -5.78 2.59 -11.27
CA TRP A 242 -6.09 3.66 -12.21
C TRP A 242 -7.39 3.43 -12.98
N LYS A 243 -8.26 4.44 -13.00
CA LYS A 243 -9.63 4.38 -13.51
C LYS A 243 -9.77 5.38 -14.66
N GLU A 244 -10.43 4.97 -15.73
CA GLU A 244 -10.58 5.79 -16.95
C GLU A 244 -11.89 5.43 -17.65
N GLU A 245 -12.67 6.44 -17.99
CA GLU A 245 -13.98 6.29 -18.63
C GLU A 245 -13.88 5.51 -19.95
N GLY A 246 -14.87 4.66 -20.22
CA GLY A 246 -14.93 3.84 -21.43
C GLY A 246 -14.01 2.61 -21.41
N THR A 247 -13.20 2.44 -20.37
CA THR A 247 -12.22 1.34 -20.27
C THR A 247 -12.65 0.26 -19.26
N THR A 248 -11.88 -0.82 -19.17
CA THR A 248 -12.09 -1.87 -18.16
C THR A 248 -11.66 -1.46 -16.75
N CYS A 249 -10.93 -0.34 -16.60
CA CYS A 249 -10.27 0.08 -15.36
C CYS A 249 -9.35 -1.00 -14.72
N LEU A 250 -8.93 -2.00 -15.50
CA LEU A 250 -8.02 -3.05 -15.07
C LEU A 250 -6.78 -3.04 -15.97
N HIS A 251 -5.59 -3.08 -15.37
CA HIS A 251 -4.30 -3.11 -16.06
C HIS A 251 -4.09 -1.93 -17.01
N ARG A 252 -4.50 -0.72 -16.60
CA ARG A 252 -4.18 0.52 -17.32
C ARG A 252 -2.66 0.74 -17.36
N PRO A 253 -2.10 1.37 -18.40
CA PRO A 253 -0.67 1.70 -18.48
C PRO A 253 -0.12 2.35 -17.20
N GLN A 254 -0.88 3.27 -16.61
CA GLN A 254 -0.54 3.99 -15.38
C GLN A 254 -0.35 3.05 -14.18
N ALA A 255 -1.07 1.93 -14.10
CA ALA A 255 -0.86 0.93 -13.05
C ALA A 255 0.56 0.34 -13.13
N TYR A 256 1.08 0.10 -14.33
CA TYR A 256 2.46 -0.34 -14.52
C TYR A 256 3.47 0.77 -14.17
N THR A 257 3.14 2.02 -14.49
CA THR A 257 3.97 3.19 -14.12
C THR A 257 4.04 3.34 -12.60
N VAL A 258 2.92 3.19 -11.87
CA VAL A 258 2.89 3.14 -10.40
C VAL A 258 3.81 2.04 -9.88
N VAL A 259 3.73 0.81 -10.40
CA VAL A 259 4.63 -0.29 -10.00
C VAL A 259 6.10 0.05 -10.22
N ARG A 260 6.44 0.67 -11.37
CA ARG A 260 7.82 1.12 -11.68
C ARG A 260 8.29 2.20 -10.70
N ILE A 261 7.43 3.13 -10.33
CA ILE A 261 7.73 4.17 -9.32
C ILE A 261 7.98 3.53 -7.96
N LEU A 262 7.07 2.70 -7.46
CA LEU A 262 7.23 2.03 -6.16
C LEU A 262 8.53 1.22 -6.10
N ARG A 263 8.87 0.53 -7.20
CA ARG A 263 10.14 -0.18 -7.33
C ARG A 263 11.34 0.78 -7.29
N GLN A 264 11.31 1.86 -8.07
CA GLN A 264 12.38 2.86 -8.11
C GLN A 264 12.64 3.45 -6.72
N LEU A 265 11.57 3.75 -5.98
CA LEU A 265 11.64 4.27 -4.61
C LEU A 265 12.36 3.30 -3.66
N LEU A 266 12.14 1.99 -3.79
CA LEU A 266 12.79 0.97 -2.95
C LEU A 266 14.22 0.63 -3.38
N GLU A 267 14.60 0.92 -4.62
CA GLU A 267 15.95 0.68 -5.18
C GLU A 267 16.89 1.90 -5.02
N THR A 268 16.40 3.04 -4.51
CA THR A 268 17.16 4.29 -4.34
C THR A 268 17.75 4.42 -2.93
#